data_AF-A0A959PYZ3-F1
#
_entry.id   AF-A0A959PYZ3-F1
#
_cell.length_a   1.000
_cell.length_b   1.000
_cell.length_c   1.000
_cell.angle_alpha   90.00
_cell.angle_beta   90.00
_cell.angle_gamma   90.00
#
_symmetry.space_group_name_H-M   'P 1'
#
loop_
_entity.id
_entity.type
_entity.pdbx_description
1 polymer ?
#
loop_
_entity_poly.entity_id
_entity_poly.type
_entity_poly.pdbx_seq_one_letter_code
_entity_poly.pdbx_strand_id
1 'polypeptide(L)'
;MGGTSTDISAYFYYQVIDQNMHIPPSAHNLFVFLVILLAACSPQTNNGITETTVNRELLANLSGVWISKVPDRDGADTLELREDGDYRHRRNGFSAAQGQWTILNSQHLSLGEKNYRFFFKGKSLVLENSAGDQVAYQNDKHKSGEPVTQIDGRLSQFIRRIFQDKNGDMWFGTNGDGVIRYNGDTLEYFSLDEGFGGLAVRGIAMDSKGNIWFGTERGLTVYNGTSFANFSEKDGLIHNDVWSLLIDRNGTIWVGTLGGACYFDGKTFTPFALPEAEPDSLRGVTSAWIVHSIMEDRKGNIWFGTNGGAYKYDGNSLTNISTANGLCHNSVNCILEDVDGNIWFATHHQGICRWDGKTFTQISEADGVKGSEAWDLYADASGNIWFPTEGFGVYRYDGRSFSNFHHAQGLTSDAIQCTFEDNKGVLWAGGYNGLFRSDGKRFHVVRQEALGYLR
;
A
#
# COMPACT_ATOMS: atom_id res chain seq x y z
N MET A 1 11.38 22.34 -3.41
CA MET A 1 10.96 21.62 -4.63
C MET A 1 10.19 20.42 -4.15
N GLY A 2 8.86 20.55 -4.07
CA GLY A 2 8.00 19.52 -3.49
C GLY A 2 7.54 18.57 -4.58
N GLY A 3 7.90 17.30 -4.45
CA GLY A 3 7.35 16.22 -5.27
C GLY A 3 5.92 15.95 -4.85
N THR A 4 4.98 16.14 -5.77
CA THR A 4 3.57 15.80 -5.59
C THR A 4 3.41 14.29 -5.59
N SER A 5 3.03 13.73 -4.43
CA SER A 5 2.57 12.35 -4.28
C SER A 5 1.42 12.08 -5.24
N THR A 6 1.72 11.45 -6.36
CA THR A 6 0.69 11.11 -7.35
C THR A 6 0.03 9.80 -6.89
N ASP A 7 -1.17 9.98 -6.33
CA ASP A 7 -2.26 9.02 -6.11
C ASP A 7 -1.96 7.52 -6.18
N ILE A 8 -1.62 6.98 -5.02
CA ILE A 8 -1.66 5.56 -4.68
C ILE A 8 -3.05 4.97 -5.03
N SER A 9 -4.13 5.72 -4.79
CA SER A 9 -5.51 5.33 -5.11
C SER A 9 -5.67 4.87 -6.56
N ALA A 10 -5.11 5.59 -7.54
CA ALA A 10 -5.26 5.30 -8.97
C ALA A 10 -4.56 4.00 -9.40
N TYR A 11 -3.43 3.65 -8.76
CA TYR A 11 -2.72 2.40 -9.01
C TYR A 11 -3.48 1.18 -8.45
N PHE A 12 -4.17 1.36 -7.32
CA PHE A 12 -4.98 0.32 -6.68
C PHE A 12 -6.29 0.02 -7.42
N TYR A 13 -6.94 1.03 -8.01
CA TYR A 13 -8.13 0.82 -8.86
C TYR A 13 -7.81 0.13 -10.20
N TYR A 14 -6.58 0.29 -10.69
CA TYR A 14 -6.13 -0.29 -11.96
C TYR A 14 -6.07 -1.83 -11.94
N GLN A 15 -5.56 -2.43 -10.85
CA GLN A 15 -5.45 -3.89 -10.74
C GLN A 15 -6.81 -4.61 -10.75
N VAL A 16 -7.86 -3.97 -10.21
CA VAL A 16 -9.23 -4.51 -10.18
C VAL A 16 -9.87 -4.53 -11.58
N ILE A 17 -9.54 -3.55 -12.43
CA ILE A 17 -10.07 -3.45 -13.80
C ILE A 17 -9.31 -4.38 -14.74
N ASP A 18 -7.99 -4.51 -14.59
CA ASP A 18 -7.15 -5.36 -15.45
C ASP A 18 -7.49 -6.87 -15.30
N GLN A 19 -7.78 -7.32 -14.07
CA GLN A 19 -8.23 -8.70 -13.81
C GLN A 19 -9.56 -9.05 -14.49
N ASN A 20 -10.43 -8.06 -14.73
CA ASN A 20 -11.75 -8.28 -15.33
C ASN A 20 -11.80 -8.02 -16.85
N MET A 21 -10.88 -7.22 -17.42
CA MET A 21 -10.97 -6.79 -18.82
C MET A 21 -9.70 -7.01 -19.68
N HIS A 22 -8.57 -7.41 -19.09
CA HIS A 22 -7.29 -7.70 -19.76
C HIS A 22 -6.80 -6.53 -20.64
N ILE A 23 -6.32 -5.47 -19.99
CA ILE A 23 -5.83 -4.25 -20.65
C ILE A 23 -4.35 -4.43 -21.01
N PRO A 24 -3.91 -4.13 -22.25
CA PRO A 24 -2.53 -4.37 -22.66
C PRO A 24 -1.51 -3.40 -21.99
N PRO A 25 -0.28 -3.85 -21.68
CA PRO A 25 0.75 -3.07 -20.98
C PRO A 25 1.08 -1.70 -21.56
N SER A 26 0.96 -1.53 -22.88
CA SER A 26 1.20 -0.27 -23.57
C SER A 26 0.16 0.82 -23.27
N ALA A 27 -0.96 0.47 -22.63
CA ALA A 27 -2.07 1.36 -22.31
C ALA A 27 -2.11 1.84 -20.85
N HIS A 28 -1.20 1.33 -20.00
CA HIS A 28 -1.16 1.54 -18.54
C HIS A 28 -1.17 3.03 -18.16
N ASN A 29 -0.28 3.82 -18.75
CA ASN A 29 -0.10 5.24 -18.38
C ASN A 29 -1.25 6.14 -18.87
N LEU A 30 -1.85 5.82 -20.03
CA LEU A 30 -2.93 6.61 -20.62
C LEU A 30 -4.26 6.42 -19.86
N PHE A 31 -4.53 5.19 -19.40
CA PHE A 31 -5.77 4.85 -18.70
C PHE A 31 -5.80 5.42 -17.27
N VAL A 32 -4.68 5.28 -16.54
CA VAL A 32 -4.49 5.89 -15.21
C VAL A 32 -4.65 7.42 -15.29
N PHE A 33 -4.09 8.05 -16.33
CA PHE A 33 -4.22 9.49 -16.55
C PHE A 33 -5.66 9.92 -16.89
N LEU A 34 -6.41 9.14 -17.67
CA LEU A 34 -7.81 9.43 -18.01
C LEU A 34 -8.74 9.36 -16.80
N VAL A 35 -8.54 8.36 -15.91
CA VAL A 35 -9.32 8.21 -14.67
C VAL A 35 -9.07 9.39 -13.72
N ILE A 36 -7.82 9.85 -13.61
CA ILE A 36 -7.45 11.04 -12.82
C ILE A 36 -8.05 12.32 -13.41
N LEU A 37 -7.97 12.52 -14.73
CA LEU A 37 -8.54 13.69 -15.42
C LEU A 37 -10.07 13.75 -15.30
N LEU A 38 -10.75 12.61 -15.43
CA LEU A 38 -12.22 12.54 -15.38
C LEU A 38 -12.76 12.65 -13.95
N ALA A 39 -12.02 12.15 -12.94
CA ALA A 39 -12.34 12.36 -11.54
C ALA A 39 -12.19 13.84 -11.12
N ALA A 40 -11.17 14.52 -11.66
CA ALA A 40 -10.98 15.96 -11.46
C ALA A 40 -12.04 16.84 -12.16
N CYS A 41 -12.74 16.31 -13.16
CA CYS A 41 -13.79 17.01 -13.92
C CYS A 41 -15.23 16.76 -13.41
N SER A 42 -15.42 16.17 -12.23
CA SER A 42 -16.78 16.00 -11.67
C SER A 42 -17.43 17.39 -11.47
N PRO A 43 -18.66 17.63 -11.96
CA PRO A 43 -19.28 18.94 -11.84
C PRO A 43 -19.71 19.19 -10.38
N GLN A 44 -18.92 19.98 -9.66
CA GLN A 44 -19.37 20.64 -8.44
C GLN A 44 -20.28 21.82 -8.83
N THR A 45 -21.59 21.66 -8.67
CA THR A 45 -22.50 22.82 -8.64
C THR A 45 -22.50 23.41 -7.23
N ASN A 46 -21.68 24.43 -6.99
CA ASN A 46 -22.11 25.71 -6.43
C ASN A 46 -20.93 26.69 -6.23
N ASN A 47 -21.06 27.85 -6.87
CA ASN A 47 -20.44 29.15 -6.57
C ASN A 47 -18.92 29.20 -6.31
N GLY A 48 -18.17 29.34 -7.40
CA GLY A 48 -16.91 30.10 -7.39
C GLY A 48 -15.65 29.30 -7.71
N ILE A 49 -15.30 29.28 -8.99
CA ILE A 49 -13.97 29.12 -9.61
C ILE A 49 -12.98 28.19 -8.90
N THR A 50 -12.71 27.04 -9.53
CA THR A 50 -11.45 26.30 -9.37
C THR A 50 -10.78 26.14 -10.74
N GLU A 51 -9.68 26.86 -10.96
CA GLU A 51 -8.72 26.54 -12.01
C GLU A 51 -7.90 25.33 -11.54
N THR A 52 -8.05 24.19 -12.22
CA THR A 52 -7.17 23.03 -12.00
C THR A 52 -5.90 23.24 -12.80
N THR A 53 -4.83 23.71 -12.17
CA THR A 53 -3.52 23.88 -12.82
C THR A 53 -2.88 22.50 -13.04
N VAL A 54 -3.03 21.94 -14.24
CA VAL A 54 -2.35 20.70 -14.65
C VAL A 54 -0.86 21.00 -14.83
N ASN A 55 0.00 20.22 -14.16
CA ASN A 55 1.45 20.42 -14.14
C ASN A 55 2.06 20.21 -15.54
N ARG A 56 2.83 21.20 -16.03
CA ARG A 56 3.45 21.21 -17.37
C ARG A 56 4.47 20.08 -17.59
N GLU A 57 5.10 19.56 -16.53
CA GLU A 57 6.06 18.46 -16.64
C GLU A 57 5.39 17.11 -16.97
N LEU A 58 4.11 16.91 -16.63
CA LEU A 58 3.37 15.68 -16.95
C LEU A 58 3.06 15.55 -18.45
N LEU A 59 2.98 16.68 -19.17
CA LEU A 59 2.68 16.72 -20.59
C LEU A 59 3.87 16.36 -21.48
N ALA A 60 5.11 16.47 -20.98
CA ALA A 60 6.33 16.24 -21.75
C ALA A 60 6.59 14.75 -22.07
N ASN A 61 5.94 13.82 -21.36
CA ASN A 61 6.12 12.37 -21.54
C ASN A 61 5.13 11.72 -22.51
N LEU A 62 4.29 12.50 -23.20
CA LEU A 62 3.19 12.01 -24.06
C LEU A 62 3.39 12.38 -25.53
N SER A 63 4.57 12.10 -26.08
CA SER A 63 4.76 12.21 -27.53
C SER A 63 3.88 11.20 -28.28
N GLY A 64 3.03 11.70 -29.19
CA GLY A 64 2.28 10.87 -30.15
C GLY A 64 0.82 10.49 -29.80
N VAL A 65 0.20 11.10 -28.78
CA VAL A 65 -1.23 10.84 -28.46
C VAL A 65 -2.16 11.73 -29.30
N TRP A 66 -3.04 11.12 -30.08
CA TRP A 66 -4.07 11.82 -30.87
C TRP A 66 -5.40 11.83 -30.13
N ILE A 67 -5.95 13.00 -29.82
CA ILE A 67 -7.34 13.15 -29.32
C ILE A 67 -8.12 13.87 -30.40
N SER A 68 -9.05 13.18 -31.06
CA SER A 68 -9.92 13.77 -32.09
C SER A 68 -11.34 13.92 -31.57
N LYS A 69 -11.97 15.04 -31.95
CA LYS A 69 -13.42 15.20 -31.90
C LYS A 69 -13.97 14.67 -33.22
N VAL A 70 -14.83 13.66 -33.19
CA VAL A 70 -15.65 13.30 -34.34
C VAL A 70 -17.01 13.97 -34.17
N PRO A 71 -17.39 14.97 -34.98
CA PRO A 71 -18.78 15.38 -35.06
C PRO A 71 -19.47 14.72 -36.25
N ASP A 72 -20.71 14.32 -36.04
CA ASP A 72 -21.68 14.20 -37.12
C ASP A 72 -21.80 15.55 -37.84
N ARG A 73 -21.26 15.60 -39.05
CA ARG A 73 -21.34 16.66 -40.08
C ARG A 73 -20.51 17.94 -39.84
N ASP A 74 -19.60 18.11 -40.81
CA ASP A 74 -18.92 19.32 -41.31
C ASP A 74 -18.25 20.28 -40.31
N GLY A 75 -16.93 20.09 -40.16
CA GLY A 75 -15.98 21.08 -39.63
C GLY A 75 -15.38 20.68 -38.28
N ALA A 76 -14.17 20.11 -38.29
CA ALA A 76 -13.46 19.72 -37.06
C ALA A 76 -12.44 20.78 -36.62
N ASP A 77 -12.43 21.07 -35.33
CA ASP A 77 -11.28 21.69 -34.65
C ASP A 77 -10.42 20.58 -34.03
N THR A 78 -9.13 20.59 -34.36
CA THR A 78 -8.13 19.67 -33.79
C THR A 78 -7.18 20.44 -32.90
N LEU A 79 -6.92 19.91 -31.70
CA LEU A 79 -5.85 20.37 -30.82
C LEU A 79 -4.64 19.44 -31.01
N GLU A 80 -3.53 19.99 -31.49
CA GLU A 80 -2.27 19.26 -31.66
C GLU A 80 -1.34 19.62 -30.48
N LEU A 81 -0.90 18.59 -29.76
CA LEU A 81 0.10 18.67 -28.70
C LEU A 81 1.43 18.21 -29.30
N ARG A 82 2.44 19.08 -29.30
CA ARG A 82 3.77 18.77 -29.84
C ARG A 82 4.74 18.39 -28.73
N GLU A 83 5.80 17.68 -29.13
CA GLU A 83 6.89 17.18 -28.28
C GLU A 83 7.59 18.28 -27.45
N ASP A 84 7.44 19.55 -27.82
CA ASP A 84 8.00 20.70 -27.11
C ASP A 84 7.04 21.34 -26.08
N GLY A 85 5.82 20.81 -25.94
CA GLY A 85 4.84 21.26 -24.95
C GLY A 85 4.05 22.53 -25.33
N ASP A 86 4.15 22.99 -26.58
CA ASP A 86 3.38 24.12 -27.10
C ASP A 86 2.11 23.67 -27.84
N TYR A 87 1.04 24.47 -27.76
CA TYR A 87 -0.26 24.20 -28.41
C TYR A 87 -0.53 25.22 -29.53
N ARG A 88 -0.99 24.75 -30.70
CA ARG A 88 -1.59 25.65 -31.72
C ARG A 88 -3.04 25.31 -31.97
N HIS A 89 -3.89 26.32 -31.80
CA HIS A 89 -5.27 26.31 -32.24
C HIS A 89 -5.34 26.65 -33.74
N ARG A 90 -5.84 25.74 -34.58
CA ARG A 90 -6.29 26.10 -35.93
C ARG A 90 -7.82 26.24 -35.92
N ARG A 91 -8.32 27.46 -36.10
CA ARG A 91 -9.70 27.70 -36.56
C ARG A 91 -9.69 28.59 -37.80
N ASN A 92 -10.42 28.16 -38.82
CA ASN A 92 -10.97 29.08 -39.80
C ASN A 92 -12.14 29.83 -39.15
N GLY A 93 -11.91 31.10 -38.82
CA GLY A 93 -12.95 32.13 -38.68
C GLY A 93 -13.91 32.04 -37.48
N PHE A 94 -13.90 33.09 -36.67
CA PHE A 94 -14.88 33.56 -35.66
C PHE A 94 -14.46 33.45 -34.18
N SER A 95 -14.38 34.63 -33.57
CA SER A 95 -14.16 34.92 -32.16
C SER A 95 -15.49 35.21 -31.45
N ALA A 96 -15.67 34.70 -30.23
CA ALA A 96 -16.47 35.29 -29.13
C ALA A 96 -16.32 34.36 -27.90
N ALA A 97 -15.71 34.83 -26.81
CA ALA A 97 -16.37 35.45 -25.66
C ALA A 97 -17.08 34.43 -24.74
N GLN A 98 -16.64 34.42 -23.47
CA GLN A 98 -17.27 33.89 -22.25
C GLN A 98 -18.50 32.99 -22.44
N GLY A 99 -18.36 31.68 -22.21
CA GLY A 99 -19.48 30.74 -22.23
C GLY A 99 -19.08 29.34 -21.75
N GLN A 100 -19.99 28.71 -21.01
CA GLN A 100 -19.89 27.40 -20.35
C GLN A 100 -19.39 26.26 -21.26
N TRP A 101 -18.63 25.33 -20.69
CA TRP A 101 -18.36 24.01 -21.28
C TRP A 101 -19.44 23.03 -20.81
N THR A 102 -20.19 22.43 -21.74
CA THR A 102 -21.13 21.34 -21.46
C THR A 102 -20.50 20.02 -21.88
N ILE A 103 -20.32 19.08 -20.95
CA ILE A 103 -19.83 17.74 -21.26
C ILE A 103 -20.99 16.95 -21.88
N LEU A 104 -20.88 16.58 -23.15
CA LEU A 104 -21.81 15.70 -23.84
C LEU A 104 -21.42 14.23 -23.61
N ASN A 105 -22.43 13.41 -23.37
CA ASN A 105 -22.35 11.99 -23.07
C ASN A 105 -21.62 11.19 -24.16
N SER A 106 -20.92 10.14 -23.70
CA SER A 106 -20.13 9.14 -24.44
C SER A 106 -18.78 9.63 -24.99
N GLN A 107 -17.72 9.29 -24.26
CA GLN A 107 -16.36 9.29 -24.82
C GLN A 107 -15.95 7.84 -25.06
N HIS A 108 -15.51 7.55 -26.28
CA HIS A 108 -14.97 6.27 -26.69
C HIS A 108 -13.45 6.27 -26.52
N LEU A 109 -12.91 5.24 -25.89
CA LEU A 109 -11.47 5.02 -25.76
C LEU A 109 -11.12 3.74 -26.52
N SER A 110 -10.20 3.84 -27.48
CA SER A 110 -9.69 2.67 -28.21
C SER A 110 -8.31 2.31 -27.69
N LEU A 111 -8.14 1.07 -27.22
CA LEU A 111 -6.87 0.55 -26.71
C LEU A 111 -6.51 -0.73 -27.47
N GLY A 112 -5.61 -0.62 -28.45
CA GLY A 112 -5.36 -1.69 -29.42
C GLY A 112 -6.55 -1.90 -30.36
N GLU A 113 -6.97 -3.15 -30.59
CA GLU A 113 -8.18 -3.47 -31.38
C GLU A 113 -9.48 -3.44 -30.56
N LYS A 114 -9.40 -3.23 -29.25
CA LYS A 114 -10.56 -3.23 -28.35
C LYS A 114 -11.07 -1.81 -28.12
N ASN A 115 -12.38 -1.63 -28.28
CA ASN A 115 -13.06 -0.36 -28.03
C ASN A 115 -13.76 -0.40 -26.68
N TYR A 116 -13.55 0.64 -25.89
CA TYR A 116 -14.21 0.86 -24.61
C TYR A 116 -15.08 2.12 -24.70
N ARG A 117 -16.21 2.12 -24.02
CA ARG A 117 -17.07 3.31 -23.84
C ARG A 117 -17.21 3.63 -22.36
N PHE A 118 -17.16 4.91 -22.04
CA PHE A 118 -17.50 5.39 -20.70
C PHE A 118 -18.77 6.22 -20.76
N PHE A 119 -19.68 6.00 -19.81
CA PHE A 119 -20.92 6.76 -19.69
C PHE A 119 -21.39 6.80 -18.24
N PHE A 120 -22.15 7.82 -17.87
CA PHE A 120 -22.79 7.86 -16.57
C PHE A 120 -24.14 7.13 -16.61
N LYS A 121 -24.37 6.27 -15.62
CA LYS A 121 -25.67 5.65 -15.34
C LYS A 121 -26.12 6.05 -13.94
N GLY A 122 -26.92 7.11 -13.85
CA GLY A 122 -27.26 7.73 -12.56
C GLY A 122 -26.06 8.47 -11.96
N LYS A 123 -25.70 8.16 -10.71
CA LYS A 123 -24.51 8.70 -10.02
C LYS A 123 -23.23 7.91 -10.31
N SER A 124 -23.34 6.87 -11.13
CA SER A 124 -22.27 5.92 -11.34
C SER A 124 -21.58 6.14 -12.68
N LEU A 125 -20.25 6.19 -12.71
CA LEU A 125 -19.44 6.17 -13.92
C LEU A 125 -19.29 4.71 -14.38
N VAL A 126 -19.74 4.39 -15.59
CA VAL A 126 -19.73 3.04 -16.15
C VAL A 126 -18.69 2.96 -17.26
N LEU A 127 -17.83 1.96 -17.19
CA LEU A 127 -16.93 1.54 -18.25
C LEU A 127 -17.48 0.27 -18.89
N GLU A 128 -17.57 0.25 -20.21
CA GLU A 128 -18.05 -0.90 -20.97
C GLU A 128 -17.11 -1.26 -22.11
N ASN A 129 -16.84 -2.55 -22.31
CA ASN A 129 -16.03 -3.05 -23.41
C ASN A 129 -16.86 -3.30 -24.69
N SER A 130 -16.20 -3.66 -25.79
CA SER A 130 -16.86 -3.94 -27.07
C SER A 130 -17.74 -5.21 -27.06
N ALA A 131 -17.62 -6.07 -26.04
CA ALA A 131 -18.49 -7.23 -25.83
C ALA A 131 -19.75 -6.90 -25.01
N GLY A 132 -19.82 -5.69 -24.43
CA GLY A 132 -20.94 -5.23 -23.61
C GLY A 132 -20.78 -5.49 -22.10
N ASP A 133 -19.62 -5.98 -21.66
CA ASP A 133 -19.34 -6.15 -20.23
C ASP A 133 -19.13 -4.79 -19.56
N GLN A 134 -19.76 -4.58 -18.40
CA GLN A 134 -19.81 -3.29 -17.72
C GLN A 134 -19.19 -3.35 -16.32
N VAL A 135 -18.43 -2.31 -15.95
CA VAL A 135 -17.99 -2.02 -14.58
C VAL A 135 -18.50 -0.64 -14.20
N ALA A 136 -19.23 -0.53 -13.09
CA ALA A 136 -19.81 0.73 -12.60
C ALA A 136 -19.13 1.20 -11.32
N TYR A 137 -18.72 2.46 -11.28
CA TYR A 137 -18.17 3.16 -10.12
C TYR A 137 -19.21 4.15 -9.58
N GLN A 138 -19.64 4.03 -8.33
CA GLN A 138 -20.56 4.98 -7.71
C GLN A 138 -19.85 5.77 -6.61
N ASN A 139 -19.81 7.09 -6.75
CA ASN A 139 -19.37 7.96 -5.65
C ASN A 139 -20.56 8.16 -4.70
N ASP A 140 -20.87 7.14 -3.90
CA ASP A 140 -21.87 7.30 -2.85
C ASP A 140 -21.31 8.20 -1.76
N LYS A 141 -22.12 9.18 -1.32
CA LYS A 141 -21.85 9.89 -0.09
C LYS A 141 -21.75 8.84 1.01
N HIS A 142 -20.53 8.59 1.42
CA HIS A 142 -20.15 7.60 2.41
C HIS A 142 -20.99 7.81 3.67
N LYS A 143 -21.66 6.76 4.15
CA LYS A 143 -22.19 6.79 5.51
C LYS A 143 -20.99 6.62 6.44
N SER A 144 -20.86 7.50 7.42
CA SER A 144 -19.91 7.32 8.53
C SER A 144 -20.00 5.90 9.09
N GLY A 145 -18.90 5.16 9.12
CA GLY A 145 -18.81 3.82 9.72
C GLY A 145 -18.84 2.59 8.80
N GLU A 146 -18.75 2.74 7.47
CA GLU A 146 -18.48 1.63 6.54
C GLU A 146 -17.12 1.85 5.85
N PRO A 147 -16.40 0.83 5.33
CA PRO A 147 -15.18 1.04 4.55
C PRO A 147 -15.51 1.41 3.10
N VAL A 148 -14.65 2.23 2.48
CA VAL A 148 -14.83 2.80 1.13
C VAL A 148 -14.91 1.70 0.04
N THR A 149 -14.37 0.50 0.31
CA THR A 149 -14.25 -0.60 -0.67
C THR A 149 -14.76 -1.96 -0.16
N GLN A 150 -16.04 -2.07 0.22
CA GLN A 150 -16.66 -3.38 0.45
C GLN A 150 -16.86 -4.13 -0.87
N ILE A 151 -16.02 -5.13 -1.15
CA ILE A 151 -16.32 -6.18 -2.14
C ILE A 151 -16.83 -7.39 -1.37
N ASP A 152 -18.08 -7.76 -1.64
CA ASP A 152 -18.68 -9.02 -1.16
C ASP A 152 -18.66 -9.15 0.39
N GLY A 153 -18.86 -8.04 1.13
CA GLY A 153 -18.90 -8.04 2.60
C GLY A 153 -17.54 -8.27 3.30
N ARG A 154 -16.42 -8.19 2.56
CA ARG A 154 -15.06 -8.19 3.15
C ARG A 154 -14.81 -6.91 3.94
N LEU A 155 -13.93 -6.99 4.93
CA LEU A 155 -13.61 -5.85 5.81
C LEU A 155 -12.89 -4.71 5.09
N SER A 156 -12.02 -5.05 4.13
CA SER A 156 -11.32 -4.14 3.21
C SER A 156 -10.78 -4.99 2.06
N GLN A 157 -10.49 -4.38 0.90
CA GLN A 157 -9.82 -5.09 -0.20
C GLN A 157 -8.39 -5.48 0.11
N PHE A 158 -7.72 -4.73 0.97
CA PHE A 158 -6.30 -4.88 1.15
C PHE A 158 -5.92 -4.62 2.60
N ILE A 159 -5.59 -5.69 3.31
CA ILE A 159 -5.04 -5.63 4.66
C ILE A 159 -3.51 -5.64 4.57
N ARG A 160 -2.88 -4.60 5.13
CA ARG A 160 -1.43 -4.44 5.16
C ARG A 160 -0.79 -4.93 6.44
N ARG A 161 -1.47 -4.72 7.57
CA ARG A 161 -0.95 -5.01 8.90
C ARG A 161 -2.05 -5.56 9.80
N ILE A 162 -1.66 -6.49 10.66
CA ILE A 162 -2.50 -7.06 11.70
C ILE A 162 -1.76 -6.91 13.02
N PHE A 163 -2.45 -6.44 14.03
CA PHE A 163 -1.91 -6.28 15.38
C PHE A 163 -3.00 -6.61 16.39
N GLN A 164 -2.63 -7.15 17.55
CA GLN A 164 -3.54 -7.32 18.67
C GLN A 164 -3.01 -6.53 19.87
N ASP A 165 -3.87 -5.70 20.47
CA ASP A 165 -3.50 -4.95 21.65
C ASP A 165 -3.61 -5.78 22.95
N LYS A 166 -3.19 -5.19 24.07
CA LYS A 166 -3.21 -5.86 25.39
C LYS A 166 -4.62 -6.21 25.89
N ASN A 167 -5.66 -5.57 25.37
CA ASN A 167 -7.04 -5.85 25.75
C ASN A 167 -7.62 -6.99 24.91
N GLY A 168 -6.91 -7.40 23.85
CA GLY A 168 -7.32 -8.44 22.92
C GLY A 168 -8.02 -7.91 21.68
N ASP A 169 -8.14 -6.58 21.53
CA ASP A 169 -8.72 -5.99 20.33
C ASP A 169 -7.76 -6.18 19.15
N MET A 170 -8.32 -6.62 18.02
CA MET A 170 -7.60 -6.76 16.77
C MET A 170 -7.64 -5.45 16.00
N TRP A 171 -6.50 -5.05 15.46
CA TRP A 171 -6.33 -3.87 14.63
C TRP A 171 -5.86 -4.29 13.25
N PHE A 172 -6.63 -3.93 12.24
CA PHE A 172 -6.35 -4.23 10.83
C PHE A 172 -6.02 -2.94 10.10
N GLY A 173 -4.74 -2.74 9.84
CA GLY A 173 -4.25 -1.65 9.00
C GLY A 173 -4.56 -1.94 7.54
N THR A 174 -5.28 -1.04 6.87
CA THR A 174 -5.66 -1.22 5.46
C THR A 174 -4.71 -0.48 4.53
N ASN A 175 -4.84 -0.70 3.23
CA ASN A 175 -4.11 0.07 2.24
C ASN A 175 -4.77 1.41 1.84
N GLY A 176 -6.07 1.60 2.11
CA GLY A 176 -6.79 2.77 1.59
C GLY A 176 -8.04 3.18 2.35
N ASP A 177 -8.45 2.43 3.37
CA ASP A 177 -9.68 2.68 4.15
C ASP A 177 -9.37 3.18 5.57
N GLY A 178 -8.09 3.42 5.90
CA GLY A 178 -7.65 3.74 7.27
C GLY A 178 -7.39 2.48 8.10
N VAL A 179 -7.89 2.44 9.33
CA VAL A 179 -7.72 1.30 10.25
C VAL A 179 -9.05 0.78 10.77
N ILE A 180 -9.13 -0.54 10.92
CA ILE A 180 -10.32 -1.23 11.44
C ILE A 180 -9.97 -1.84 12.80
N ARG A 181 -10.78 -1.59 13.83
CA ARG A 181 -10.68 -2.26 15.14
C ARG A 181 -11.79 -3.30 15.29
N TYR A 182 -11.46 -4.46 15.84
CA TYR A 182 -12.41 -5.51 16.20
C TYR A 182 -12.17 -5.93 17.65
N ASN A 183 -13.17 -5.70 18.51
CA ASN A 183 -13.09 -6.01 19.95
C ASN A 183 -13.61 -7.41 20.31
N GLY A 184 -13.89 -8.26 19.32
CA GLY A 184 -14.53 -9.56 19.50
C GLY A 184 -16.05 -9.55 19.29
N ASP A 185 -16.70 -8.39 19.36
CA ASP A 185 -18.14 -8.24 19.15
C ASP A 185 -18.48 -7.30 17.98
N THR A 186 -17.83 -6.14 17.90
CA THR A 186 -18.12 -5.08 16.95
C THR A 186 -16.89 -4.66 16.16
N LEU A 187 -17.12 -4.24 14.92
CA LEU A 187 -16.13 -3.55 14.10
C LEU A 187 -16.30 -2.04 14.22
N GLU A 188 -15.17 -1.36 14.36
CA GLU A 188 -15.07 0.10 14.31
C GLU A 188 -14.13 0.48 13.18
N TYR A 189 -14.55 1.41 12.32
CA TYR A 189 -13.80 1.90 11.18
C TYR A 189 -13.31 3.31 11.49
N PHE A 190 -12.02 3.55 11.33
CA PHE A 190 -11.39 4.84 11.55
C PHE A 190 -10.74 5.31 10.25
N SER A 191 -11.38 6.30 9.63
CA SER A 191 -10.91 6.98 8.42
C SER A 191 -10.62 8.46 8.71
N LEU A 192 -10.33 9.24 7.66
CA LEU A 192 -10.15 10.68 7.78
C LEU A 192 -11.37 11.38 8.40
N ASP A 193 -12.58 10.87 8.15
CA ASP A 193 -13.83 11.45 8.67
C ASP A 193 -13.94 11.30 10.19
N GLU A 194 -13.35 10.26 10.76
CA GLU A 194 -13.26 10.01 12.21
C GLU A 194 -12.00 10.64 12.85
N GLY A 195 -11.22 11.41 12.10
CA GLY A 195 -10.02 12.10 12.57
C GLY A 195 -8.73 11.26 12.51
N PHE A 196 -8.78 10.06 11.93
CA PHE A 196 -7.59 9.26 11.66
C PHE A 196 -6.70 9.95 10.62
N GLY A 197 -5.36 9.85 10.76
CA GLY A 197 -4.43 10.71 10.04
C GLY A 197 -4.01 10.25 8.64
N GLY A 198 -4.41 9.07 8.19
CA GLY A 198 -3.99 8.49 6.90
C GLY A 198 -4.94 7.41 6.39
N LEU A 199 -4.67 6.85 5.23
CA LEU A 199 -5.49 5.82 4.59
C LEU A 199 -4.78 4.47 4.51
N ALA A 200 -3.46 4.49 4.28
CA ALA A 200 -2.60 3.33 4.15
C ALA A 200 -1.77 3.13 5.42
N VAL A 201 -2.12 2.14 6.21
CA VAL A 201 -1.47 1.85 7.49
C VAL A 201 -0.38 0.79 7.29
N ARG A 202 0.87 1.16 7.51
CA ARG A 202 2.07 0.33 7.24
C ARG A 202 2.82 -0.09 8.50
N GLY A 203 2.59 0.58 9.62
CA GLY A 203 3.08 0.18 10.94
C GLY A 203 2.01 0.31 12.00
N ILE A 204 1.98 -0.62 12.96
CA ILE A 204 1.13 -0.54 14.15
C ILE A 204 1.98 -0.98 15.34
N ALA A 205 2.02 -0.17 16.40
CA ALA A 205 2.72 -0.48 17.65
C ALA A 205 1.94 0.06 18.85
N MET A 206 2.11 -0.55 20.02
CA MET A 206 1.46 -0.11 21.26
C MET A 206 2.51 0.31 22.28
N ASP A 207 2.33 1.47 22.90
CA ASP A 207 3.22 1.92 23.97
C ASP A 207 2.82 1.35 25.34
N SER A 208 3.67 1.56 26.35
CA SER A 208 3.43 1.07 27.71
C SER A 208 2.21 1.69 28.40
N LYS A 209 1.71 2.84 27.92
CA LYS A 209 0.49 3.48 28.41
C LYS A 209 -0.76 2.86 27.77
N GLY A 210 -0.60 2.07 26.71
CA GLY A 210 -1.67 1.47 25.94
C GLY A 210 -2.17 2.36 24.80
N ASN A 211 -1.42 3.41 24.42
CA ASN A 211 -1.73 4.13 23.20
C ASN A 211 -1.29 3.29 22.00
N ILE A 212 -2.11 3.31 20.94
CA ILE A 212 -1.82 2.62 19.69
C ILE A 212 -1.29 3.65 18.69
N TRP A 213 -0.11 3.39 18.16
CA TRP A 213 0.61 4.21 17.19
C TRP A 213 0.49 3.57 15.81
N PHE A 214 0.19 4.39 14.81
CA PHE A 214 -0.04 3.99 13.42
C PHE A 214 0.87 4.78 12.49
N GLY A 215 1.72 4.06 11.76
CA GLY A 215 2.52 4.63 10.67
C GLY A 215 1.69 4.62 9.40
N THR A 216 1.48 5.79 8.81
CA THR A 216 0.65 5.98 7.62
C THR A 216 1.42 6.68 6.50
N GLU A 217 0.83 6.73 5.31
CA GLU A 217 1.36 7.49 4.18
C GLU A 217 1.31 9.02 4.36
N ARG A 218 0.67 9.50 5.43
CA ARG A 218 0.48 10.93 5.74
C ARG A 218 1.08 11.35 7.08
N GLY A 219 1.76 10.44 7.76
CA GLY A 219 2.47 10.70 9.00
C GLY A 219 2.20 9.63 10.06
N LEU A 220 2.37 10.03 11.31
CA LEU A 220 2.19 9.18 12.48
C LEU A 220 0.87 9.56 13.18
N THR A 221 0.00 8.59 13.42
CA THR A 221 -1.23 8.78 14.20
C THR A 221 -1.13 8.03 15.51
N VAL A 222 -1.56 8.63 16.63
CA VAL A 222 -1.69 7.95 17.93
C VAL A 222 -3.14 7.98 18.40
N TYR A 223 -3.62 6.84 18.89
CA TYR A 223 -4.92 6.67 19.52
C TYR A 223 -4.76 6.36 21.00
N ASN A 224 -5.41 7.16 21.85
CA ASN A 224 -5.33 7.02 23.31
C ASN A 224 -6.51 6.26 23.93
N GLY A 225 -7.35 5.61 23.11
CA GLY A 225 -8.60 4.99 23.55
C GLY A 225 -9.83 5.89 23.42
N THR A 226 -9.67 7.17 23.06
CA THR A 226 -10.79 8.12 22.91
C THR A 226 -10.65 9.01 21.69
N SER A 227 -9.44 9.49 21.39
CA SER A 227 -9.17 10.45 20.32
C SER A 227 -7.88 10.15 19.59
N PHE A 228 -7.77 10.66 18.37
CA PHE A 228 -6.54 10.63 17.57
C PHE A 228 -5.73 11.92 17.72
N ALA A 229 -4.41 11.80 17.71
CA ALA A 229 -3.50 12.90 17.43
C ALA A 229 -2.60 12.51 16.25
N ASN A 230 -2.34 13.47 15.36
CA ASN A 230 -1.66 13.24 14.09
C ASN A 230 -0.39 14.10 14.03
N PHE A 231 0.74 13.50 13.64
CA PHE A 231 2.02 14.15 13.49
C PHE A 231 2.51 14.03 12.05
N SER A 232 2.96 15.15 11.50
CA SER A 232 3.47 15.31 10.14
C SER A 232 4.83 16.00 10.15
N GLU A 233 5.39 16.25 8.97
CA GLU A 233 6.60 17.07 8.83
C GLU A 233 6.46 18.47 9.45
N LYS A 234 5.23 19.01 9.53
CA LYS A 234 4.97 20.29 10.21
C LYS A 234 5.20 20.22 11.72
N ASP A 235 5.13 19.03 12.29
CA ASP A 235 5.29 18.73 13.70
C ASP A 235 6.71 18.21 14.01
N GLY A 236 7.60 18.20 13.01
CA GLY A 236 9.00 17.81 13.11
C GLY A 236 9.32 16.39 12.64
N LEU A 237 8.32 15.60 12.22
CA LEU A 237 8.57 14.29 11.60
C LEU A 237 9.48 14.46 10.38
N ILE A 238 10.42 13.55 10.16
CA ILE A 238 11.41 13.72 9.09
C ILE A 238 10.84 13.53 7.67
N HIS A 239 9.73 12.79 7.56
CA HIS A 239 9.02 12.54 6.31
C HIS A 239 7.62 11.97 6.60
N ASN A 240 6.60 12.41 5.88
CA ASN A 240 5.21 11.99 6.13
C ASN A 240 4.94 10.51 5.79
N ASP A 241 5.60 9.96 4.78
CA ASP A 241 5.39 8.56 4.40
C ASP A 241 6.08 7.59 5.38
N VAL A 242 5.35 7.14 6.40
CA VAL A 242 5.83 6.24 7.47
C VAL A 242 5.60 4.79 7.07
N TRP A 243 6.68 4.00 7.04
CA TRP A 243 6.69 2.61 6.59
C TRP A 243 6.77 1.60 7.73
N SER A 244 7.45 1.94 8.82
CA SER A 244 7.67 1.03 9.94
C SER A 244 7.73 1.74 11.27
N LEU A 245 7.33 1.03 12.32
CA LEU A 245 7.34 1.49 13.71
C LEU A 245 7.91 0.41 14.62
N LEU A 246 8.68 0.85 15.59
CA LEU A 246 9.11 0.03 16.72
C LEU A 246 9.04 0.89 17.98
N ILE A 247 8.49 0.34 19.05
CA ILE A 247 8.62 0.94 20.38
C ILE A 247 9.58 0.05 21.14
N ASP A 248 10.78 0.56 21.40
CA ASP A 248 11.83 -0.21 22.04
C ASP A 248 11.54 -0.44 23.54
N ARG A 249 12.33 -1.30 24.18
CA ARG A 249 12.20 -1.61 25.62
C ARG A 249 12.36 -0.39 26.54
N ASN A 250 12.97 0.69 26.06
CA ASN A 250 13.11 1.94 26.80
C ASN A 250 11.91 2.88 26.61
N GLY A 251 10.96 2.51 25.74
CA GLY A 251 9.79 3.31 25.38
C GLY A 251 10.06 4.35 24.30
N THR A 252 11.21 4.30 23.64
CA THR A 252 11.53 5.16 22.49
C THR A 252 10.74 4.68 21.28
N ILE A 253 10.07 5.61 20.60
CA ILE A 253 9.33 5.30 19.38
C ILE A 253 10.27 5.52 18.19
N TRP A 254 10.77 4.45 17.61
CA TRP A 254 11.52 4.46 16.36
C TRP A 254 10.57 4.47 15.17
N VAL A 255 10.81 5.38 14.24
CA VAL A 255 9.95 5.64 13.07
C VAL A 255 10.79 5.52 11.81
N GLY A 256 10.48 4.53 11.00
CA GLY A 256 11.07 4.33 9.67
C GLY A 256 10.16 4.94 8.61
N THR A 257 10.73 5.79 7.77
CA THR A 257 9.99 6.56 6.75
C THR A 257 10.61 6.36 5.37
N LEU A 258 9.96 6.88 4.33
CA LEU A 258 10.55 7.01 3.00
C LEU A 258 11.77 7.93 2.99
N GLY A 259 11.91 8.85 3.95
CA GLY A 259 13.01 9.82 4.03
C GLY A 259 14.11 9.47 5.04
N GLY A 260 14.09 8.29 5.65
CA GLY A 260 15.06 7.89 6.68
C GLY A 260 14.43 7.36 7.97
N ALA A 261 15.25 7.21 9.00
CA ALA A 261 14.82 6.88 10.36
C ALA A 261 14.84 8.11 11.27
N CYS A 262 13.91 8.17 12.22
CA CYS A 262 14.00 9.06 13.36
C CYS A 262 13.49 8.34 14.61
N TYR A 263 13.74 8.91 15.78
CA TYR A 263 13.13 8.47 17.01
C TYR A 263 12.38 9.61 17.71
N PHE A 264 11.33 9.26 18.42
CA PHE A 264 10.44 10.19 19.11
C PHE A 264 10.40 9.87 20.61
N ASP A 265 10.70 10.88 21.43
CA ASP A 265 10.75 10.79 22.90
C ASP A 265 9.44 11.25 23.58
N GLY A 266 8.39 11.49 22.80
CA GLY A 266 7.14 12.09 23.26
C GLY A 266 7.08 13.62 23.10
N LYS A 267 8.17 14.27 22.69
CA LYS A 267 8.23 15.73 22.46
C LYS A 267 8.85 16.10 21.12
N THR A 268 9.95 15.45 20.75
CA THR A 268 10.76 15.83 19.59
C THR A 268 11.08 14.62 18.72
N PHE A 269 10.89 14.76 17.42
CA PHE A 269 11.42 13.82 16.44
C PHE A 269 12.89 14.13 16.19
N THR A 270 13.77 13.20 16.50
CA THR A 270 15.22 13.34 16.30
C THR A 270 15.64 12.45 15.13
N PRO A 271 16.19 13.01 14.05
CA PRO A 271 16.71 12.22 12.93
C PRO A 271 17.79 11.23 13.40
N PHE A 272 17.72 10.00 12.91
CA PHE A 272 18.74 8.99 13.10
C PHE A 272 19.42 8.72 11.76
N ALA A 273 20.70 9.08 11.66
CA ALA A 273 21.42 9.02 10.40
C ALA A 273 21.74 7.58 10.00
N LEU A 274 21.23 7.16 8.85
CA LEU A 274 21.61 5.94 8.15
C LEU A 274 22.37 6.31 6.87
N PRO A 275 23.36 5.52 6.43
CA PRO A 275 24.03 5.73 5.15
C PRO A 275 23.05 5.64 3.98
N GLU A 276 23.29 6.46 2.95
CA GLU A 276 22.54 6.44 1.70
C GLU A 276 22.72 5.10 0.96
N ALA A 277 21.64 4.60 0.37
CA ALA A 277 21.63 3.40 -0.45
C ALA A 277 21.18 3.71 -1.88
N GLU A 278 21.48 2.83 -2.82
CA GLU A 278 20.89 2.91 -4.16
C GLU A 278 19.39 2.61 -4.10
N PRO A 279 18.52 3.49 -4.60
CA PRO A 279 17.09 3.19 -4.71
C PRO A 279 16.86 1.99 -5.62
N ASP A 280 16.04 1.04 -5.16
CA ASP A 280 15.62 -0.09 -5.99
C ASP A 280 14.49 0.34 -6.94
N SER A 281 14.85 0.65 -8.19
CA SER A 281 13.93 1.17 -9.21
C SER A 281 12.91 0.16 -9.74
N LEU A 282 13.06 -1.12 -9.40
CA LEU A 282 12.08 -2.15 -9.75
C LEU A 282 10.89 -2.17 -8.78
N ARG A 283 10.95 -1.39 -7.70
CA ARG A 283 9.86 -1.28 -6.71
C ARG A 283 8.95 -0.10 -7.02
N GLY A 284 7.67 -0.23 -6.67
CA GLY A 284 6.70 0.83 -6.88
C GLY A 284 6.98 2.11 -6.08
N VAL A 285 7.37 1.99 -4.81
CA VAL A 285 7.76 3.12 -3.95
C VAL A 285 9.12 2.82 -3.32
N THR A 286 10.08 3.71 -3.53
CA THR A 286 11.48 3.50 -3.13
C THR A 286 12.19 4.84 -2.94
N SER A 287 13.24 4.85 -2.13
CA SER A 287 14.18 5.96 -2.03
C SER A 287 15.55 5.46 -1.58
N ALA A 288 16.52 6.37 -1.53
CA ALA A 288 17.86 6.08 -1.03
C ALA A 288 17.92 5.94 0.50
N TRP A 289 16.87 6.39 1.20
CA TRP A 289 16.80 6.46 2.67
C TRP A 289 15.64 5.65 3.26
N ILE A 290 14.86 4.95 2.45
CA ILE A 290 13.68 4.22 2.91
C ILE A 290 14.05 3.18 3.97
N VAL A 291 13.26 3.17 5.04
CA VAL A 291 13.37 2.19 6.13
C VAL A 291 12.10 1.33 6.16
N HIS A 292 12.21 0.13 5.59
CA HIS A 292 11.08 -0.79 5.41
C HIS A 292 10.64 -1.46 6.70
N SER A 293 11.59 -1.74 7.60
CA SER A 293 11.33 -2.37 8.90
C SER A 293 12.32 -1.91 9.96
N ILE A 294 11.86 -1.93 11.21
CA ILE A 294 12.70 -1.72 12.39
C ILE A 294 12.38 -2.83 13.40
N MET A 295 13.42 -3.46 13.96
CA MET A 295 13.29 -4.55 14.93
C MET A 295 14.30 -4.38 16.07
N GLU A 296 13.90 -4.57 17.33
CA GLU A 296 14.82 -4.69 18.46
C GLU A 296 15.11 -6.18 18.73
N ASP A 297 16.38 -6.57 18.75
CA ASP A 297 16.77 -7.93 19.13
C ASP A 297 16.80 -8.14 20.65
N ARG A 298 16.93 -9.38 21.12
CA ARG A 298 17.00 -9.77 22.54
C ARG A 298 18.18 -9.18 23.30
N LYS A 299 19.22 -8.72 22.58
CA LYS A 299 20.39 -8.05 23.15
C LYS A 299 20.21 -6.53 23.22
N GLY A 300 19.08 -6.01 22.74
CA GLY A 300 18.75 -4.58 22.75
C GLY A 300 19.33 -3.80 21.57
N ASN A 301 19.83 -4.49 20.53
CA ASN A 301 20.27 -3.81 19.32
C ASN A 301 19.06 -3.48 18.44
N ILE A 302 19.10 -2.31 17.80
CA ILE A 302 18.08 -1.87 16.86
C ILE A 302 18.55 -2.20 15.45
N TRP A 303 17.70 -2.88 14.69
CA TRP A 303 17.95 -3.29 13.32
C TRP A 303 17.05 -2.51 12.37
N PHE A 304 17.60 -2.07 11.24
CA PHE A 304 16.89 -1.33 10.20
C PHE A 304 17.00 -2.09 8.87
N GLY A 305 15.86 -2.49 8.30
CA GLY A 305 15.78 -3.02 6.94
C GLY A 305 15.69 -1.88 5.92
N THR A 306 16.63 -1.82 4.98
CA THR A 306 16.77 -0.71 4.01
C THR A 306 17.01 -1.24 2.60
N ASN A 307 17.22 -0.35 1.62
CA ASN A 307 17.71 -0.73 0.29
C ASN A 307 19.22 -1.04 0.24
N GLY A 308 19.99 -0.68 1.28
CA GLY A 308 21.45 -0.86 1.36
C GLY A 308 21.91 -2.03 2.22
N GLY A 309 20.99 -2.96 2.54
CA GLY A 309 21.18 -4.05 3.48
C GLY A 309 20.43 -3.82 4.80
N ALA A 310 20.82 -4.59 5.81
CA ALA A 310 20.38 -4.42 7.18
C ALA A 310 21.43 -3.62 7.97
N TYR A 311 21.00 -2.60 8.70
CA TYR A 311 21.87 -1.86 9.62
C TYR A 311 21.56 -2.24 11.05
N LYS A 312 22.59 -2.61 11.81
CA LYS A 312 22.50 -2.94 13.23
C LYS A 312 23.12 -1.84 14.08
N TYR A 313 22.37 -1.28 15.01
CA TYR A 313 22.82 -0.29 15.98
C TYR A 313 22.85 -0.91 17.39
N ASP A 314 24.02 -0.91 18.03
CA ASP A 314 24.24 -1.51 19.36
C ASP A 314 24.15 -0.49 20.52
N GLY A 315 23.70 0.73 20.24
CA GLY A 315 23.73 1.87 21.17
C GLY A 315 24.97 2.75 21.03
N ASN A 316 26.03 2.27 20.38
CA ASN A 316 27.28 3.02 20.17
C ASN A 316 27.69 3.09 18.69
N SER A 317 27.56 1.99 17.97
CA SER A 317 28.07 1.81 16.61
C SER A 317 27.00 1.27 15.67
N LEU A 318 27.09 1.68 14.40
CA LEU A 318 26.23 1.20 13.33
C LEU A 318 27.04 0.25 12.45
N THR A 319 26.58 -0.99 12.31
CA THR A 319 27.18 -2.03 11.46
C THR A 319 26.27 -2.34 10.28
N ASN A 320 26.80 -2.30 9.05
CA ASN A 320 26.07 -2.74 7.87
C ASN A 320 26.26 -4.26 7.66
N ILE A 321 25.15 -4.96 7.40
CA ILE A 321 25.09 -6.31 6.90
C ILE A 321 24.46 -6.27 5.50
N SER A 322 25.26 -6.60 4.49
CA SER A 322 24.90 -6.53 3.06
C SER A 322 25.27 -7.82 2.33
N THR A 323 25.04 -7.86 1.02
CA THR A 323 25.51 -8.94 0.13
C THR A 323 27.01 -9.17 0.21
N ALA A 324 27.81 -8.14 0.54
CA ALA A 324 29.24 -8.28 0.80
C ALA A 324 29.55 -9.17 2.02
N ASN A 325 28.60 -9.33 2.93
CA ASN A 325 28.69 -10.19 4.11
C ASN A 325 28.01 -11.56 3.90
N GLY A 326 27.33 -11.78 2.77
CA GLY A 326 26.59 -13.00 2.46
C GLY A 326 25.08 -12.91 2.60
N LEU A 327 24.51 -11.73 2.89
CA LEU A 327 23.07 -11.49 2.80
C LEU A 327 22.56 -11.83 1.39
N CYS A 328 21.38 -12.44 1.26
CA CYS A 328 20.87 -12.83 -0.07
C CYS A 328 20.60 -11.62 -0.97
N HIS A 329 20.14 -10.49 -0.43
CA HIS A 329 19.95 -9.26 -1.20
C HIS A 329 19.94 -8.01 -0.31
N ASN A 330 20.34 -6.85 -0.85
CA ASN A 330 20.43 -5.60 -0.08
C ASN A 330 19.09 -4.92 0.16
N SER A 331 18.08 -5.12 -0.69
CA SER A 331 16.73 -4.60 -0.42
C SER A 331 16.00 -5.49 0.58
N VAL A 332 16.12 -5.13 1.86
CA VAL A 332 15.58 -5.85 3.03
C VAL A 332 14.23 -5.25 3.42
N ASN A 333 13.18 -6.07 3.36
CA ASN A 333 11.81 -5.69 3.70
C ASN A 333 11.51 -5.84 5.18
N CYS A 334 11.84 -7.01 5.74
CA CYS A 334 11.54 -7.36 7.12
C CYS A 334 12.73 -8.08 7.76
N ILE A 335 12.88 -7.88 9.07
CA ILE A 335 13.91 -8.51 9.91
C ILE A 335 13.22 -9.11 11.12
N LEU A 336 13.56 -10.36 11.46
CA LEU A 336 12.99 -11.09 12.59
C LEU A 336 14.08 -11.87 13.32
N GLU A 337 14.08 -11.84 14.65
CA GLU A 337 14.88 -12.76 15.47
C GLU A 337 14.02 -13.96 15.88
N ASP A 338 14.51 -15.17 15.60
CA ASP A 338 13.80 -16.40 15.97
C ASP A 338 14.07 -16.85 17.42
N VAL A 339 13.45 -17.97 17.82
CA VAL A 339 13.58 -18.51 19.17
C VAL A 339 15.00 -18.94 19.54
N ASP A 340 15.80 -19.31 18.55
CA ASP A 340 17.19 -19.76 18.72
C ASP A 340 18.19 -18.58 18.65
N GLY A 341 17.71 -17.36 18.37
CA GLY A 341 18.52 -16.15 18.24
C GLY A 341 19.15 -15.98 16.85
N ASN A 342 18.69 -16.72 15.84
CA ASN A 342 19.06 -16.46 14.46
C ASN A 342 18.29 -15.23 13.96
N ILE A 343 18.91 -14.47 13.05
CA ILE A 343 18.28 -13.32 12.40
C ILE A 343 17.84 -13.72 11.01
N TRP A 344 16.57 -13.53 10.72
CA TRP A 344 15.94 -13.77 9.43
C TRP A 344 15.76 -12.45 8.70
N PHE A 345 16.00 -12.48 7.40
CA PHE A 345 15.85 -11.34 6.51
C PHE A 345 14.93 -11.74 5.37
N ALA A 346 13.80 -11.04 5.24
CA ALA A 346 12.98 -11.09 4.05
C ALA A 346 13.43 -9.99 3.11
N THR A 347 13.75 -10.36 1.88
CA THR A 347 14.26 -9.44 0.87
C THR A 347 13.28 -9.31 -0.27
N HIS A 348 13.28 -8.13 -0.91
CA HIS A 348 12.44 -7.91 -2.07
C HIS A 348 12.87 -8.74 -3.27
N HIS A 349 14.16 -9.07 -3.34
CA HIS A 349 14.71 -9.96 -4.34
C HIS A 349 15.41 -11.13 -3.66
N GLN A 350 15.39 -12.29 -4.29
CA GLN A 350 16.03 -13.53 -3.82
C GLN A 350 15.51 -14.13 -2.49
N GLY A 351 14.27 -13.82 -2.13
CA GLY A 351 13.48 -14.54 -1.14
C GLY A 351 13.84 -14.19 0.29
N ILE A 352 14.25 -15.18 1.07
CA ILE A 352 14.60 -15.00 2.48
C ILE A 352 15.95 -15.66 2.78
N CYS A 353 16.66 -15.15 3.78
CA CYS A 353 17.84 -15.82 4.32
C CYS A 353 17.88 -15.73 5.85
N ARG A 354 18.57 -16.71 6.45
CA ARG A 354 18.79 -16.81 7.90
C ARG A 354 20.28 -16.65 8.21
N TRP A 355 20.59 -15.89 9.25
CA TRP A 355 21.92 -15.72 9.80
C TRP A 355 22.01 -16.28 11.21
N ASP A 356 22.90 -17.25 11.43
CA ASP A 356 23.12 -17.91 12.73
C ASP A 356 24.17 -17.20 13.62
N GLY A 357 24.54 -15.98 13.25
CA GLY A 357 25.65 -15.23 13.88
C GLY A 357 27.02 -15.48 13.23
N LYS A 358 27.12 -16.43 12.29
CA LYS A 358 28.37 -16.77 11.58
C LYS A 358 28.18 -16.92 10.07
N THR A 359 27.12 -17.59 9.65
CA THR A 359 26.86 -17.98 8.26
C THR A 359 25.46 -17.59 7.82
N PHE A 360 25.34 -17.21 6.55
CA PHE A 360 24.05 -17.00 5.90
C PHE A 360 23.61 -18.27 5.21
N THR A 361 22.35 -18.64 5.41
CA THR A 361 21.66 -19.69 4.66
C THR A 361 20.52 -19.04 3.89
N GLN A 362 20.63 -19.00 2.57
CA GLN A 362 19.53 -18.58 1.70
C GLN A 362 18.52 -19.72 1.57
N ILE A 363 17.23 -19.39 1.66
CA ILE A 363 16.14 -20.32 1.40
C ILE A 363 15.66 -20.09 -0.03
N SER A 364 15.59 -21.18 -0.79
CA SER A 364 15.47 -21.15 -2.24
C SER A 364 14.47 -22.19 -2.76
N GLU A 365 14.30 -22.24 -4.08
CA GLU A 365 13.50 -23.28 -4.72
C GLU A 365 14.03 -24.70 -4.45
N ALA A 366 15.34 -24.86 -4.19
CA ALA A 366 15.91 -26.14 -3.81
C ALA A 366 15.38 -26.65 -2.46
N ASP A 367 14.93 -25.73 -1.60
CA ASP A 367 14.31 -26.00 -0.30
C ASP A 367 12.78 -26.18 -0.41
N GLY A 368 12.22 -26.07 -1.61
CA GLY A 368 10.78 -26.13 -1.87
C GLY A 368 10.05 -24.80 -1.68
N VAL A 369 10.76 -23.68 -1.56
CA VAL A 369 10.20 -22.33 -1.42
C VAL A 369 10.32 -21.58 -2.74
N LYS A 370 9.18 -21.14 -3.27
CA LYS A 370 9.11 -20.37 -4.52
C LYS A 370 8.87 -18.89 -4.24
N GLY A 371 9.21 -18.06 -5.22
CA GLY A 371 9.09 -16.62 -5.15
C GLY A 371 10.39 -15.96 -4.69
N SER A 372 10.70 -14.84 -5.32
CA SER A 372 11.90 -14.06 -5.04
C SER A 372 11.62 -12.87 -4.12
N GLU A 373 10.36 -12.57 -3.86
CA GLU A 373 9.93 -11.39 -3.13
C GLU A 373 9.21 -11.81 -1.86
N ALA A 374 9.82 -11.51 -0.72
CA ALA A 374 9.24 -11.74 0.60
C ALA A 374 9.02 -10.40 1.32
N TRP A 375 7.80 -10.15 1.76
CA TRP A 375 7.40 -8.86 2.34
C TRP A 375 7.51 -8.81 3.86
N ASP A 376 7.22 -9.92 4.53
CA ASP A 376 7.05 -9.95 5.98
C ASP A 376 7.61 -11.26 6.57
N LEU A 377 7.90 -11.21 7.87
CA LEU A 377 8.36 -12.34 8.66
C LEU A 377 7.62 -12.32 9.99
N TYR A 378 7.07 -13.45 10.39
CA TYR A 378 6.38 -13.59 11.66
C TYR A 378 6.78 -14.89 12.36
N ALA A 379 7.15 -14.81 13.64
CA ALA A 379 7.35 -15.98 14.49
C ALA A 379 6.08 -16.23 15.32
N ASP A 380 5.51 -17.42 15.21
CA ASP A 380 4.39 -17.82 16.07
C ASP A 380 4.86 -18.30 17.46
N ALA A 381 3.93 -18.50 18.39
CA ALA A 381 4.22 -18.93 19.76
C ALA A 381 4.87 -20.33 19.84
N SER A 382 4.75 -21.15 18.78
CA SER A 382 5.40 -22.45 18.68
C SER A 382 6.83 -22.37 18.10
N GLY A 383 7.28 -21.17 17.71
CA GLY A 383 8.58 -20.94 17.10
C GLY A 383 8.62 -21.21 15.59
N ASN A 384 7.47 -21.41 14.94
CA ASN A 384 7.46 -21.52 13.48
C ASN A 384 7.62 -20.13 12.86
N ILE A 385 8.30 -20.08 11.72
CA ILE A 385 8.47 -18.85 10.94
C ILE A 385 7.49 -18.86 9.78
N TRP A 386 6.65 -17.84 9.73
CA TRP A 386 5.68 -17.59 8.68
C TRP A 386 6.17 -16.43 7.80
N PHE A 387 6.05 -16.59 6.49
CA PHE A 387 6.43 -15.56 5.55
C PHE A 387 5.61 -15.66 4.27
N PRO A 388 5.00 -14.55 3.82
CA PRO A 388 4.42 -14.49 2.50
C PRO A 388 5.50 -14.31 1.44
N THR A 389 5.25 -14.89 0.28
CA THR A 389 6.05 -14.72 -0.94
C THR A 389 5.13 -14.29 -2.06
N GLU A 390 5.44 -13.19 -2.73
CA GLU A 390 4.56 -12.59 -3.74
C GLU A 390 4.18 -13.61 -4.83
N GLY A 391 2.87 -13.83 -5.01
CA GLY A 391 2.34 -14.76 -6.02
C GLY A 391 2.41 -16.24 -5.64
N PHE A 392 2.87 -16.59 -4.42
CA PHE A 392 2.97 -17.97 -3.95
C PHE A 392 2.39 -18.18 -2.54
N GLY A 393 1.54 -17.26 -2.06
CA GLY A 393 0.81 -17.42 -0.80
C GLY A 393 1.73 -17.29 0.42
N VAL A 394 1.52 -18.15 1.42
CA VAL A 394 2.22 -18.09 2.71
C VAL A 394 2.96 -19.39 2.97
N TYR A 395 4.24 -19.31 3.29
CA TYR A 395 5.02 -20.43 3.77
C TYR A 395 5.11 -20.44 5.29
N ARG A 396 5.16 -21.64 5.86
CA ARG A 396 5.52 -21.91 7.25
C ARG A 396 6.76 -22.79 7.29
N TYR A 397 7.75 -22.40 8.08
CA TYR A 397 8.89 -23.21 8.44
C TYR A 397 8.80 -23.65 9.89
N ASP A 398 8.80 -24.96 10.14
CA ASP A 398 8.67 -25.56 11.49
C ASP A 398 10.01 -25.90 12.16
N GLY A 399 11.11 -25.35 11.63
CA GLY A 399 12.47 -25.71 12.03
C GLY A 399 13.04 -26.94 11.30
N ARG A 400 12.23 -27.66 10.51
CA ARG A 400 12.66 -28.85 9.74
C ARG A 400 12.21 -28.82 8.29
N SER A 401 10.98 -28.39 8.03
CA SER A 401 10.33 -28.48 6.73
C SER A 401 9.49 -27.25 6.44
N PHE A 402 9.24 -27.01 5.15
CA PHE A 402 8.37 -25.96 4.68
C PHE A 402 6.98 -26.52 4.33
N SER A 403 5.94 -25.80 4.74
CA SER A 403 4.55 -26.02 4.32
C SER A 403 4.05 -24.77 3.62
N ASN A 404 3.39 -24.91 2.47
CA ASN A 404 2.82 -23.78 1.72
C ASN A 404 1.29 -23.76 1.83
N PHE A 405 0.75 -22.57 2.08
CA PHE A 405 -0.67 -22.27 2.11
C PHE A 405 -0.96 -21.33 0.94
N HIS A 406 -1.83 -21.78 0.04
CA HIS A 406 -2.20 -21.08 -1.20
C HIS A 406 -3.72 -21.23 -1.44
N HIS A 407 -4.18 -21.00 -2.67
CA HIS A 407 -5.51 -21.34 -3.17
C HIS A 407 -6.06 -22.69 -2.69
N ALA A 408 -5.29 -23.79 -2.76
CA ALA A 408 -5.76 -25.09 -2.32
C ALA A 408 -6.06 -25.15 -0.80
N GLN A 409 -5.43 -24.27 -0.02
CA GLN A 409 -5.62 -24.11 1.43
C GLN A 409 -6.56 -22.95 1.79
N GLY A 410 -7.28 -22.38 0.82
CA GLY A 410 -8.35 -21.42 1.06
C GLY A 410 -7.95 -19.95 1.03
N LEU A 411 -6.68 -19.63 0.73
CA LEU A 411 -6.30 -18.25 0.38
C LEU A 411 -6.88 -17.92 -0.99
N THR A 412 -7.77 -16.93 -1.07
CA THR A 412 -8.34 -16.48 -2.36
C THR A 412 -7.44 -15.46 -3.06
N SER A 413 -6.22 -15.27 -2.59
CA SER A 413 -5.21 -14.37 -3.14
C SER A 413 -3.83 -14.84 -2.66
N ASP A 414 -2.85 -14.69 -3.52
CA ASP A 414 -1.45 -15.03 -3.23
C ASP A 414 -0.58 -13.79 -3.00
N ALA A 415 -1.18 -12.60 -3.05
CA ALA A 415 -0.57 -11.34 -2.66
C ALA A 415 -0.83 -11.08 -1.17
N ILE A 416 -0.28 -11.95 -0.32
CA ILE A 416 -0.32 -11.81 1.14
C ILE A 416 0.82 -10.89 1.59
N GLN A 417 0.52 -10.01 2.54
CA GLN A 417 1.41 -8.93 2.97
C GLN A 417 1.77 -9.01 4.46
N CYS A 418 0.99 -9.72 5.26
CA CYS A 418 1.31 -9.97 6.66
C CYS A 418 0.67 -11.26 7.16
N THR A 419 1.27 -11.83 8.19
CA THR A 419 0.74 -12.96 8.97
C THR A 419 0.87 -12.67 10.45
N PHE A 420 -0.10 -13.09 11.24
CA PHE A 420 -0.13 -12.80 12.68
C PHE A 420 -0.91 -13.88 13.43
N GLU A 421 -0.38 -14.37 14.55
CA GLU A 421 -1.08 -15.26 15.49
C GLU A 421 -1.64 -14.41 16.64
N ASP A 422 -2.95 -14.53 16.88
CA ASP A 422 -3.58 -13.88 18.04
C ASP A 422 -3.30 -14.65 19.34
N ASN A 423 -3.62 -14.02 20.47
CA ASN A 423 -3.43 -14.60 21.80
C ASN A 423 -4.26 -15.87 22.09
N LYS A 424 -5.14 -16.28 21.17
CA LYS A 424 -5.89 -17.55 21.22
C LYS A 424 -5.23 -18.63 20.36
N GLY A 425 -4.08 -18.34 19.74
CA GLY A 425 -3.37 -19.25 18.84
C GLY A 425 -4.00 -19.36 17.45
N VAL A 426 -4.87 -18.41 17.08
CA VAL A 426 -5.47 -18.38 15.74
C VAL A 426 -4.57 -17.58 14.83
N LEU A 427 -4.19 -18.19 13.72
CA LEU A 427 -3.42 -17.52 12.69
C LEU A 427 -4.31 -16.72 11.73
N TRP A 428 -3.89 -15.51 11.44
CA TRP A 428 -4.48 -14.57 10.52
C TRP A 428 -3.49 -14.24 9.40
N ALA A 429 -4.01 -14.00 8.20
CA ALA A 429 -3.24 -13.51 7.06
C ALA A 429 -3.96 -12.31 6.44
N GLY A 430 -3.20 -11.28 6.10
CA GLY A 430 -3.72 -10.05 5.48
C GLY A 430 -3.01 -9.79 4.16
N GLY A 431 -3.76 -9.43 3.14
CA GLY A 431 -3.20 -9.06 1.84
C GLY A 431 -4.27 -8.54 0.90
N TYR A 432 -4.01 -8.64 -0.40
CA TYR A 432 -5.06 -8.43 -1.41
C TYR A 432 -6.17 -9.47 -1.24
N ASN A 433 -7.41 -9.10 -1.55
CA ASN A 433 -8.63 -9.83 -1.21
C ASN A 433 -8.95 -9.91 0.30
N GLY A 434 -8.30 -9.06 1.11
CA GLY A 434 -8.71 -8.75 2.46
C GLY A 434 -8.06 -9.60 3.55
N LEU A 435 -8.84 -9.91 4.58
CA LEU A 435 -8.41 -10.62 5.78
C LEU A 435 -8.79 -12.10 5.69
N PHE A 436 -7.89 -12.97 6.11
CA PHE A 436 -8.08 -14.41 6.19
C PHE A 436 -7.83 -14.90 7.62
N ARG A 437 -8.62 -15.88 8.06
CA ARG A 437 -8.49 -16.54 9.37
C ARG A 437 -8.31 -18.04 9.19
N SER A 438 -7.35 -18.62 9.90
CA SER A 438 -7.07 -20.06 9.85
C SER A 438 -7.98 -20.85 10.80
N ASP A 439 -8.37 -22.06 10.39
CA ASP A 439 -8.96 -23.09 11.24
C ASP A 439 -7.94 -24.16 11.70
N GLY A 440 -6.65 -23.91 11.44
CA GLY A 440 -5.54 -24.83 11.69
C GLY A 440 -5.22 -25.74 10.49
N LYS A 441 -6.09 -25.84 9.49
CA LYS A 441 -5.85 -26.59 8.24
C LYS A 441 -5.96 -25.71 7.00
N ARG A 442 -6.89 -24.75 7.01
CA ARG A 442 -7.21 -23.87 5.88
C ARG A 442 -7.47 -22.45 6.36
N PHE A 443 -7.27 -21.51 5.46
CA PHE A 443 -7.67 -20.12 5.60
C PHE A 443 -9.08 -19.91 5.06
N HIS A 444 -9.81 -19.01 5.71
CA HIS A 444 -11.16 -18.58 5.32
C HIS A 444 -11.19 -17.07 5.24
N VAL A 445 -11.82 -16.53 4.20
CA VAL A 445 -12.04 -15.09 4.06
C VAL A 445 -12.91 -14.59 5.20
N VAL A 446 -12.49 -13.52 5.86
CA VAL A 446 -13.24 -12.87 6.93
C VAL A 446 -14.19 -11.85 6.31
N ARG A 447 -15.48 -12.01 6.62
CA ARG A 447 -16.55 -11.13 6.17
C ARG A 447 -17.27 -10.53 7.38
N GLN A 448 -17.82 -9.33 7.22
CA GLN A 448 -18.51 -8.60 8.28
C GLN A 448 -19.66 -9.43 8.89
N GLU A 449 -20.44 -10.11 8.06
CA GLU A 449 -21.57 -10.96 8.49
C GLU A 449 -21.13 -12.24 9.22
N ALA A 450 -19.90 -12.70 8.98
CA ALA A 450 -19.37 -13.94 9.56
C ALA A 450 -18.78 -13.75 10.95
N LEU A 451 -18.46 -12.51 11.37
CA LEU A 451 -17.87 -12.22 12.68
C LEU A 451 -18.81 -12.57 13.84
N GLY A 452 -20.14 -12.50 13.64
CA GLY A 452 -21.13 -12.96 14.63
C GLY A 452 -21.10 -14.46 14.90
N TYR A 453 -20.48 -15.25 14.01
CA TYR A 453 -20.32 -16.71 14.12
C TYR A 453 -18.92 -17.13 14.60
N LEU A 454 -18.02 -16.19 14.87
CA LEU A 454 -16.66 -16.47 15.38
C LEU A 454 -16.60 -16.62 16.92
N ARG A 455 -17.75 -16.83 17.56
CA ARG A 455 -17.90 -17.06 19.01
C ARG A 455 -17.39 -18.43 19.44
#